data_AF-A0A7C3F7R7-F1
#
_entry.id   AF-A0A7C3F7R7-F1
#
_cell.length_a   1.000
_cell.length_b   1.000
_cell.length_c   1.000
_cell.angle_alpha   90.00
_cell.angle_beta   90.00
_cell.angle_gamma   90.00
#
_symmetry.space_group_name_H-M   'P 1'
#
loop_
_entity.id
_entity.type
_entity.pdbx_description
1 polymer ?
#
loop_
_entity_poly.entity_id
_entity_poly.type
_entity_poly.pdbx_seq_one_letter_code
_entity_poly.pdbx_strand_id
1 'polypeptide(L)'
;GTGAAPKVIRDNVGIPIELALAAVDSRLRQEGIRNLASVVVSGGIRGSGDIAKAIALGADAVYIGTAALVALGCALCQQCHTGKCAWGICTTNLKLTRRINPDIGSRRLANLLRAWSLELKEILGGMGLNALESLRGNRLHLRGVGLSDTELDILGVRMAGS
;
A
#
# COMPACT_ATOMS: atom_id res chain seq x y z
N GLY A 1 9.51 -2.86 1.08
CA GLY A 1 10.44 -3.56 0.17
C GLY A 1 11.84 -3.03 0.40
N THR A 2 12.89 -3.79 0.07
CA THR A 2 14.28 -3.40 0.35
C THR A 2 15.19 -3.80 -0.82
N GLY A 3 16.21 -2.99 -1.07
CA GLY A 3 17.25 -3.30 -2.05
C GLY A 3 18.29 -4.28 -1.52
N ALA A 4 18.57 -4.25 -0.21
CA ALA A 4 19.65 -4.98 0.43
C ALA A 4 19.36 -5.19 1.93
N ALA A 5 18.52 -6.17 2.28
CA ALA A 5 18.33 -6.60 3.66
C ALA A 5 18.71 -8.08 3.82
N PRO A 6 19.20 -8.51 5.00
CA PRO A 6 19.35 -9.92 5.31
C PRO A 6 18.02 -10.66 5.15
N LYS A 7 18.05 -11.84 4.51
CA LYS A 7 16.85 -12.64 4.26
C LYS A 7 16.10 -12.97 5.57
N VAL A 8 16.85 -13.30 6.63
CA VAL A 8 16.28 -13.63 7.94
C VAL A 8 15.42 -12.49 8.48
N ILE A 9 15.89 -11.25 8.39
CA ILE A 9 15.12 -10.08 8.84
C ILE A 9 13.91 -9.86 7.93
N ARG A 10 14.10 -9.91 6.61
CA ARG A 10 13.02 -9.69 5.65
C ARG A 10 11.88 -10.70 5.80
N ASP A 11 12.20 -11.96 6.08
CA ASP A 11 11.24 -13.05 6.06
C ASP A 11 10.63 -13.34 7.44
N ASN A 12 11.25 -12.89 8.55
CA ASN A 12 10.81 -13.23 9.91
C ASN A 12 10.52 -12.02 10.82
N VAL A 13 10.73 -10.78 10.36
CA VAL A 13 10.49 -9.57 11.17
C VAL A 13 9.38 -8.73 10.55
N GLY A 14 8.39 -8.39 11.36
CA GLY A 14 7.28 -7.51 10.99
C GLY A 14 5.94 -8.07 11.42
N ILE A 15 4.91 -7.24 11.29
CA ILE A 15 3.51 -7.59 11.50
C ILE A 15 2.70 -7.18 10.26
N PRO A 16 1.54 -7.80 10.00
CA PRO A 16 0.64 -7.38 8.93
C PRO A 16 0.28 -5.90 9.06
N ILE A 17 0.35 -5.18 7.95
CA ILE A 17 0.17 -3.72 7.95
C ILE A 17 -1.27 -3.33 8.29
N GLU A 18 -2.24 -4.17 7.92
CA GLU A 18 -3.66 -3.97 8.22
C GLU A 18 -3.92 -3.93 9.73
N LEU A 19 -3.36 -4.89 10.48
CA LEU A 19 -3.49 -4.95 11.94
C LEU A 19 -2.79 -3.77 12.61
N ALA A 20 -1.57 -3.46 12.18
CA ALA A 20 -0.80 -2.34 12.70
C ALA A 20 -1.53 -1.00 12.50
N LEU A 21 -2.04 -0.78 11.29
CA LEU A 21 -2.77 0.43 10.94
C LEU A 21 -4.04 0.60 11.76
N ALA A 22 -4.85 -0.46 11.86
CA ALA A 22 -6.09 -0.43 12.62
C ALA A 22 -5.83 -0.14 14.10
N ALA A 23 -4.80 -0.74 14.69
CA ALA A 23 -4.41 -0.50 16.07
C ALA A 23 -3.93 0.95 16.30
N VAL A 24 -3.12 1.49 15.39
CA VAL A 24 -2.64 2.88 15.46
C VAL A 24 -3.80 3.87 15.32
N ASP A 25 -4.68 3.71 14.32
CA ASP A 25 -5.84 4.58 14.13
C ASP A 25 -6.78 4.55 15.35
N SER A 26 -7.09 3.35 15.87
CA SER A 26 -7.91 3.19 17.07
C SER A 26 -7.28 3.88 18.28
N ARG A 27 -5.97 3.73 18.50
CA ARG A 27 -5.30 4.35 19.64
C ARG A 27 -5.26 5.87 19.53
N LEU A 28 -4.93 6.41 18.36
CA LEU A 28 -4.94 7.86 18.13
C LEU A 28 -6.32 8.48 18.36
N ARG A 29 -7.41 7.75 18.06
CA ARG A 29 -8.79 8.19 18.34
C ARG A 29 -9.10 8.17 19.83
N GLN A 30 -8.71 7.12 20.54
CA GLN A 30 -8.89 7.00 21.99
C GLN A 30 -8.17 8.13 22.75
N GLU A 31 -6.99 8.51 22.29
CA GLU A 31 -6.20 9.61 22.86
C GLU A 31 -6.69 11.00 22.40
N GLY A 32 -7.69 11.08 21.51
CA GLY A 32 -8.22 12.35 20.99
C GLY A 32 -7.28 13.11 20.04
N ILE A 33 -6.14 12.52 19.65
CA ILE A 33 -5.11 13.16 18.82
C ILE A 33 -5.12 12.73 17.35
N ARG A 34 -6.10 11.93 16.92
CA ARG A 34 -6.18 11.41 15.54
C ARG A 34 -6.14 12.50 14.47
N ASN A 35 -6.70 13.67 14.74
CA ASN A 35 -6.74 14.79 13.80
C ASN A 35 -5.50 15.71 13.90
N LEU A 36 -4.55 15.40 14.79
CA LEU A 36 -3.30 16.15 14.95
C LEU A 36 -2.12 15.52 14.19
N ALA A 37 -2.29 14.31 13.66
CA ALA A 37 -1.27 13.60 12.90
C ALA A 37 -1.87 12.88 11.69
N SER A 38 -1.16 12.93 10.56
CA SER A 38 -1.49 12.14 9.38
C SER A 38 -0.84 10.76 9.46
N VAL A 39 -1.62 9.70 9.25
CA VAL A 39 -1.17 8.32 9.22
C VAL A 39 -0.91 7.91 7.77
N VAL A 40 0.36 7.74 7.42
CA VAL A 40 0.77 7.28 6.09
C VAL A 40 1.16 5.81 6.15
N VAL A 41 0.53 4.98 5.32
CA VAL A 41 0.76 3.53 5.30
C VAL A 41 1.59 3.12 4.09
N SER A 42 2.49 2.16 4.28
CA SER A 42 3.33 1.59 3.25
C SER A 42 3.57 0.11 3.52
N GLY A 43 3.41 -0.73 2.50
CA GLY A 43 3.69 -2.16 2.62
C GLY A 43 2.72 -2.99 1.80
N GLY A 44 3.22 -3.68 0.78
CA GLY A 44 2.41 -4.67 0.03
C GLY A 44 1.25 -4.11 -0.81
N ILE A 45 1.14 -2.79 -0.98
CA ILE A 45 0.10 -2.14 -1.80
C ILE A 45 0.34 -2.46 -3.28
N ARG A 46 -0.61 -3.17 -3.90
CA ARG A 46 -0.51 -3.64 -5.30
C ARG A 46 -1.59 -3.08 -6.21
N GLY A 47 -2.65 -2.49 -5.67
CA GLY A 47 -3.77 -1.96 -6.44
C GLY A 47 -4.66 -1.01 -5.67
N SER A 48 -5.69 -0.49 -6.36
CA SER A 48 -6.72 0.39 -5.80
C SER A 48 -7.49 -0.24 -4.64
N GLY A 49 -7.79 -1.55 -4.68
CA GLY A 49 -8.45 -2.26 -3.59
C GLY A 49 -7.65 -2.27 -2.28
N ASP A 50 -6.33 -2.43 -2.36
CA ASP A 50 -5.45 -2.32 -1.18
C ASP A 50 -5.46 -0.90 -0.61
N ILE A 51 -5.49 0.12 -1.48
CA ILE A 51 -5.56 1.53 -1.08
C ILE A 51 -6.89 1.80 -0.37
N ALA A 52 -8.01 1.39 -0.96
CA ALA A 52 -9.34 1.56 -0.38
C ALA A 52 -9.44 0.87 0.99
N LYS A 53 -8.96 -0.37 1.10
CA LYS A 53 -8.89 -1.12 2.36
C LYS A 53 -8.06 -0.38 3.41
N ALA A 54 -6.88 0.12 3.04
CA ALA A 54 -6.02 0.83 3.98
C ALA A 54 -6.65 2.16 4.46
N ILE A 55 -7.28 2.91 3.56
CA ILE A 55 -8.01 4.12 3.93
C ILE A 55 -9.18 3.79 4.87
N ALA A 56 -9.96 2.75 4.56
CA ALA A 56 -11.05 2.27 5.42
C ALA A 56 -10.57 1.86 6.82
N LEU A 57 -9.37 1.30 6.93
CA LEU A 57 -8.75 0.96 8.23
C LEU A 57 -8.21 2.18 8.99
N GLY A 58 -8.06 3.33 8.33
CA GLY A 58 -7.70 4.60 8.98
C GLY A 58 -6.50 5.33 8.40
N ALA A 59 -5.94 4.94 7.25
CA ALA A 59 -4.85 5.68 6.61
C ALA A 59 -5.35 7.02 6.02
N ASP A 60 -4.54 8.07 6.16
CA ASP A 60 -4.73 9.36 5.48
C ASP A 60 -4.09 9.37 4.09
N ALA A 61 -2.99 8.64 3.92
CA ALA A 61 -2.32 8.49 2.63
C ALA A 61 -1.69 7.11 2.50
N VAL A 62 -1.55 6.65 1.27
CA VAL A 62 -0.93 5.37 0.94
C VAL A 62 0.32 5.61 0.09
N TYR A 63 1.47 5.18 0.61
CA TYR A 63 2.73 5.23 -0.09
C TYR A 63 2.94 3.96 -0.92
N ILE A 64 3.34 4.14 -2.18
CA ILE A 64 3.59 3.04 -3.11
C ILE A 64 5.07 3.00 -3.48
N GLY A 65 5.70 1.84 -3.28
CA GLY A 65 7.10 1.63 -3.63
C GLY A 65 7.23 0.64 -4.78
N THR A 66 7.05 -0.65 -4.48
CA THR A 66 7.24 -1.73 -5.45
C THR A 66 6.34 -1.59 -6.68
N ALA A 67 5.07 -1.22 -6.52
CA ALA A 67 4.17 -1.02 -7.67
C ALA A 67 4.66 0.09 -8.61
N ALA A 68 5.20 1.19 -8.06
CA ALA A 68 5.80 2.24 -8.86
C ALA A 68 7.05 1.75 -9.61
N LEU A 69 7.92 0.96 -8.95
CA LEU A 69 9.08 0.35 -9.61
C LEU A 69 8.66 -0.62 -10.73
N VAL A 70 7.61 -1.39 -10.54
CA VAL A 70 7.06 -2.29 -11.57
C VAL A 70 6.52 -1.50 -12.75
N ALA A 71 5.80 -0.40 -12.53
CA ALA A 71 5.37 0.50 -13.62
C ALA A 71 6.54 1.09 -14.40
N LEU A 72 7.67 1.39 -13.73
CA LEU A 72 8.90 1.82 -14.39
C LEU A 72 9.59 0.71 -15.21
N GLY A 73 9.25 -0.56 -14.99
CA GLY A 73 9.81 -1.71 -15.70
C GLY A 73 10.57 -2.72 -14.84
N CYS A 74 10.43 -2.66 -13.50
CA CYS A 74 11.03 -3.67 -12.62
C CYS A 74 10.39 -5.04 -12.85
N ALA A 75 11.19 -6.04 -13.23
CA ALA A 75 10.73 -7.43 -13.32
C ALA A 75 10.94 -8.24 -12.02
N LEU A 76 11.13 -7.57 -10.88
CA LEU A 76 11.26 -8.20 -9.56
C LEU A 76 12.33 -9.31 -9.46
N CYS A 77 13.48 -9.13 -10.11
CA CYS A 77 14.57 -10.12 -10.11
C CYS A 77 15.31 -10.28 -8.76
N GLN A 78 15.03 -9.42 -7.77
CA GLN A 78 15.60 -9.45 -6.41
C GLN A 78 17.13 -9.36 -6.30
N GLN A 79 17.81 -8.88 -7.35
CA GLN A 79 19.27 -8.71 -7.37
C GLN A 79 19.73 -7.27 -7.07
N CYS A 80 18.85 -6.44 -6.49
CA CYS A 80 19.10 -5.01 -6.29
C CYS A 80 20.41 -4.72 -5.52
N HIS A 81 20.71 -5.50 -4.48
CA HIS A 81 21.91 -5.38 -3.65
C HIS A 81 23.23 -5.57 -4.40
N THR A 82 23.21 -6.22 -5.57
CA THR A 82 24.42 -6.48 -6.36
C THR A 82 24.90 -5.25 -7.13
N GLY A 83 24.06 -4.23 -7.27
CA GLY A 83 24.30 -3.09 -8.16
C GLY A 83 24.27 -3.44 -9.66
N LYS A 84 23.91 -4.68 -10.03
CA LYS A 84 23.87 -5.17 -11.42
C LYS A 84 22.44 -5.36 -11.94
N CYS A 85 21.53 -4.46 -11.58
CA CYS A 85 20.13 -4.54 -12.01
C CYS A 85 20.02 -4.58 -13.55
N ALA A 86 19.53 -5.69 -14.09
CA ALA A 86 19.37 -5.86 -15.54
C ALA A 86 18.41 -4.84 -16.17
N TRP A 87 17.52 -4.27 -15.37
CA TRP A 87 16.51 -3.29 -15.77
C TRP A 87 16.95 -1.84 -15.56
N GLY A 88 18.17 -1.60 -15.07
CA GLY A 88 18.71 -0.25 -14.92
C GLY A 88 18.16 0.58 -13.75
N ILE A 89 17.31 0.00 -12.90
CA ILE A 89 16.62 0.72 -11.80
C ILE A 89 17.53 0.85 -10.58
N CYS A 90 17.96 -0.27 -10.01
CA CYS A 90 18.78 -0.32 -8.80
C CYS A 90 20.25 -0.55 -9.17
N THR A 91 20.90 0.46 -9.76
CA THR A 91 22.32 0.39 -10.16
C THR A 91 22.95 1.78 -10.23
N THR A 92 24.24 1.86 -9.91
CA THR A 92 25.08 3.05 -10.13
C THR A 92 25.90 2.94 -11.41
N ASN A 93 25.83 1.82 -12.13
CA ASN A 93 26.54 1.64 -13.40
C ASN A 93 25.82 2.41 -14.52
N LEU A 94 26.46 3.47 -15.00
CA LEU A 94 25.93 4.35 -16.05
C LEU A 94 25.52 3.62 -17.33
N LYS A 95 26.17 2.50 -17.68
CA LYS A 95 25.79 1.69 -18.85
C LYS A 95 24.43 1.00 -18.65
N LEU A 96 24.13 0.58 -17.42
CA LEU A 96 22.87 -0.08 -17.08
C LEU A 96 21.75 0.93 -16.87
N THR A 97 22.02 2.10 -16.28
CA THR A 97 21.02 3.17 -16.08
C THR A 97 20.37 3.61 -17.39
N ARG A 98 21.13 3.60 -18.51
CA ARG A 98 20.63 3.91 -19.87
C ARG A 98 19.52 2.97 -20.37
N ARG A 99 19.27 1.83 -19.70
CA ARG A 99 18.19 0.90 -20.06
C ARG A 99 16.81 1.42 -19.69
N ILE A 100 16.72 2.38 -18.76
CA ILE A 100 15.47 3.06 -18.45
C ILE A 100 15.34 4.27 -19.34
N ASN A 101 14.21 4.38 -20.03
CA ASN A 101 13.78 5.60 -20.67
C ASN A 101 12.87 6.38 -19.69
N PRO A 102 13.31 7.55 -19.17
CA PRO A 102 12.52 8.33 -18.20
C PRO A 102 11.18 8.83 -18.75
N ASP A 103 11.09 9.17 -20.04
CA ASP A 103 9.85 9.63 -20.66
C ASP A 103 8.81 8.51 -20.73
N ILE A 104 9.24 7.29 -21.07
CA ILE A 104 8.34 6.13 -21.07
C ILE A 104 7.98 5.74 -19.63
N GLY A 105 8.95 5.71 -18.72
CA GLY A 105 8.75 5.34 -17.32
C GLY A 105 7.78 6.28 -16.60
N SER A 106 7.94 7.59 -16.77
CA SER A 106 7.05 8.60 -16.18
C SER A 106 5.63 8.48 -16.72
N ARG A 107 5.44 8.29 -18.04
CA ARG A 107 4.12 8.06 -18.65
C ARG A 107 3.46 6.79 -18.10
N ARG A 108 4.20 5.69 -17.95
CA ARG A 108 3.68 4.44 -17.37
C ARG A 108 3.26 4.62 -15.92
N LEU A 109 4.07 5.28 -15.11
CA LEU A 109 3.74 5.56 -13.71
C LEU A 109 2.52 6.49 -13.59
N ALA A 110 2.44 7.53 -14.40
CA ALA A 110 1.29 8.42 -14.46
C ALA A 110 0.01 7.67 -14.86
N ASN A 111 0.10 6.76 -15.83
CA ASN A 111 -1.02 5.92 -16.25
C ASN A 111 -1.48 4.98 -15.13
N LEU A 112 -0.56 4.37 -14.38
CA LEU A 112 -0.89 3.53 -13.21
C LEU A 112 -1.67 4.35 -12.17
N LEU A 113 -1.14 5.51 -11.78
CA LEU A 113 -1.80 6.37 -10.79
C LEU A 113 -3.17 6.87 -11.27
N ARG A 114 -3.30 7.20 -12.55
CA ARG A 114 -4.59 7.57 -13.16
C ARG A 114 -5.58 6.42 -13.13
N ALA A 115 -5.16 5.21 -13.51
CA ALA A 115 -6.01 4.02 -13.50
C ALA A 115 -6.52 3.74 -12.08
N TRP A 116 -5.62 3.72 -11.08
CA TRP A 116 -6.01 3.52 -9.69
C TRP A 116 -6.92 4.63 -9.16
N SER A 117 -6.71 5.88 -9.58
CA SER A 117 -7.61 6.99 -9.21
C SER A 117 -9.03 6.79 -9.76
N LEU A 118 -9.17 6.27 -10.98
CA LEU A 118 -10.48 5.96 -11.57
C LEU A 118 -11.11 4.76 -10.87
N GLU A 119 -10.37 3.68 -10.66
CA GLU A 119 -10.84 2.50 -9.92
C GLU A 119 -11.27 2.85 -8.50
N LEU A 120 -10.55 3.73 -7.80
CA LEU A 120 -10.95 4.21 -6.47
C LEU A 120 -12.28 4.96 -6.51
N LYS A 121 -12.55 5.76 -7.55
CA LYS A 121 -13.86 6.41 -7.72
C LYS A 121 -14.97 5.39 -7.94
N GLU A 122 -14.72 4.35 -8.72
CA GLU A 122 -15.67 3.25 -8.93
C GLU A 122 -15.94 2.49 -7.62
N ILE A 123 -14.89 2.16 -6.86
CA ILE A 123 -15.00 1.52 -5.54
C ILE A 123 -15.83 2.39 -4.59
N LEU A 124 -15.52 3.68 -4.48
CA LEU A 124 -16.28 4.63 -3.66
C LEU A 124 -17.75 4.72 -4.10
N GLY A 125 -17.99 4.82 -5.41
CA GLY A 125 -19.33 4.84 -5.98
C GLY A 125 -20.12 3.57 -5.67
N GLY A 126 -19.49 2.40 -5.75
CA GLY A 126 -20.09 1.12 -5.37
C GLY A 126 -20.44 1.01 -3.88
N MET A 127 -19.76 1.78 -3.03
CA MET A 127 -20.07 1.90 -1.60
C MET A 127 -21.06 3.02 -1.28
N GLY A 128 -21.49 3.80 -2.27
CA GLY A 128 -22.35 4.98 -2.08
C GLY A 128 -21.64 6.18 -1.45
N LEU A 129 -20.31 6.26 -1.56
CA LEU A 129 -19.49 7.33 -1.01
C LEU A 129 -19.07 8.33 -2.09
N ASN A 130 -19.19 9.62 -1.79
CA ASN A 130 -18.84 10.71 -2.73
C ASN A 130 -17.45 11.33 -2.48
N ALA A 131 -16.78 10.94 -1.39
CA ALA A 131 -15.50 11.48 -0.99
C ALA A 131 -14.64 10.38 -0.33
N LEU A 132 -13.33 10.48 -0.51
CA LEU A 132 -12.37 9.51 0.05
C LEU A 132 -12.29 9.64 1.57
N GLU A 133 -12.47 10.86 2.08
CA GLU A 133 -12.52 11.22 3.49
C GLU A 133 -13.67 10.51 4.22
N SER A 134 -14.78 10.23 3.53
CA SER A 134 -15.91 9.47 4.08
C SER A 134 -15.60 7.99 4.28
N LEU A 135 -14.60 7.47 3.55
CA LEU A 135 -14.11 6.10 3.75
C LEU A 135 -13.11 6.03 4.91
N ARG A 136 -12.37 7.11 5.20
CA ARG A 136 -11.27 7.11 6.17
C ARG A 136 -11.72 6.66 7.56
N GLY A 137 -11.24 5.48 7.98
CA GLY A 137 -11.61 4.87 9.26
C GLY A 137 -13.03 4.31 9.31
N ASN A 138 -13.80 4.38 8.23
CA ASN A 138 -15.13 3.79 8.12
C ASN A 138 -15.03 2.30 7.79
N ARG A 139 -14.74 1.52 8.83
CA ARG A 139 -14.53 0.06 8.78
C ARG A 139 -15.81 -0.73 8.49
N LEU A 140 -16.99 -0.08 8.46
CA LEU A 140 -18.27 -0.71 8.16
C LEU A 140 -18.35 -1.25 6.73
N HIS A 141 -17.55 -0.72 5.81
CA HIS A 141 -17.45 -1.19 4.43
C HIS A 141 -16.51 -2.40 4.25
N LEU A 142 -15.87 -2.87 5.33
CA LEU A 142 -14.98 -4.04 5.30
C LEU A 142 -15.62 -5.24 5.99
N ARG A 143 -15.32 -6.44 5.47
CA ARG A 143 -15.65 -7.71 6.11
C ARG A 143 -14.43 -8.62 6.12
N GLY A 144 -14.20 -9.29 7.24
CA GLY A 144 -13.17 -10.30 7.39
C GLY A 144 -13.60 -11.62 6.77
N VAL A 145 -12.66 -12.32 6.14
CA VAL A 145 -12.86 -13.65 5.57
C VAL A 145 -11.73 -14.53 6.06
N GLY A 146 -12.05 -15.61 6.78
CA GLY A 146 -11.05 -16.53 7.33
C GLY A 146 -10.13 -15.91 8.39
N LEU A 147 -10.58 -14.85 9.05
CA LEU A 147 -9.87 -14.20 10.16
C LEU A 147 -10.34 -14.78 11.50
N SER A 148 -9.45 -14.82 12.48
CA SER A 148 -9.79 -15.13 13.87
C SER A 148 -10.58 -13.99 14.52
N ASP A 149 -11.32 -14.30 15.59
CA ASP A 149 -12.06 -13.29 16.35
C ASP A 149 -11.15 -12.16 16.85
N THR A 150 -9.93 -12.51 17.30
CA THR A 150 -8.94 -11.52 17.74
C THR A 150 -8.52 -10.58 16.60
N GLU A 151 -8.33 -11.09 15.38
CA GLU A 151 -8.00 -10.25 14.22
C GLU A 151 -9.18 -9.34 13.84
N LEU A 152 -10.41 -9.86 13.87
CA LEU A 152 -11.63 -9.07 13.63
C LEU A 152 -11.76 -7.93 14.63
N ASP A 153 -11.52 -8.19 15.91
CA ASP A 153 -11.58 -7.21 16.99
C ASP A 153 -10.50 -6.12 16.83
N ILE A 154 -9.25 -6.52 16.54
CA ILE A 154 -8.16 -5.56 16.31
C ILE A 154 -8.46 -4.67 15.10
N LEU A 155 -8.93 -5.29 14.01
CA LEU A 155 -9.30 -4.56 12.79
C LEU A 155 -10.56 -3.71 12.98
N GLY A 156 -11.42 -4.03 13.95
CA GLY A 156 -12.73 -3.40 14.12
C GLY A 156 -13.66 -3.67 12.94
N VAL A 157 -13.61 -4.89 12.38
CA VAL A 157 -14.43 -5.32 11.24
C VAL A 157 -15.24 -6.56 11.61
N ARG A 158 -16.36 -6.79 10.92
CA ARG A 158 -17.21 -7.98 11.13
C ARG A 158 -16.84 -9.11 10.17
N MET A 159 -17.18 -10.34 10.53
CA MET A 159 -17.06 -11.49 9.63
C MET A 159 -17.98 -11.36 8.41
N ALA A 160 -17.57 -11.86 7.25
CA ALA A 160 -18.47 -11.95 6.11
C ALA A 160 -19.63 -12.92 6.41
N GLY A 161 -20.86 -12.48 6.13
CA GLY A 161 -22.08 -13.26 6.38
C GLY A 161 -22.72 -13.06 7.76
N SER A 162 -22.11 -12.26 8.65
CA SER A 162 -22.72 -11.80 9.92
C SER A 162 -23.61 -10.57 9.74
#